data_AF-A0A1J5KVR2-F1
#
_entry.id   AF-A0A1J5KVR2-F1
#
_cell.length_a   1.000
_cell.length_b   1.000
_cell.length_c   1.000
_cell.angle_alpha   90.00
_cell.angle_beta   90.00
_cell.angle_gamma   90.00
#
_symmetry.space_group_name_H-M   'P 1'
#
loop_
_entity.id
_entity.type
_entity.pdbx_description
1 polymer ?
#
loop_
_entity_poly.entity_id
_entity_poly.type
_entity_poly.pdbx_seq_one_letter_code
_entity_poly.pdbx_strand_id
1 'polypeptide(L)'
;MKLHSKLLLILIISVSCQARAIVVFTYSKKSKAADFILAELRKNIPTSLITSKERDNACRDDYKQSILHLCFESELKVVRSNPEVLKKSFVVLKKKTL
;
A
#
# COMPACT_ATOMS: atom_id res chain seq x y z
N MET A 1 -33.48 -19.53 21.93
CA MET A 1 -32.13 -19.54 21.30
C MET A 1 -32.02 -18.40 20.29
N LYS A 2 -31.55 -17.20 20.69
CA LYS A 2 -31.45 -16.01 19.81
C LYS A 2 -30.20 -15.15 20.09
N LEU A 3 -29.10 -15.76 20.54
CA LEU A 3 -27.88 -15.03 20.95
C LEU A 3 -26.71 -15.15 19.98
N HIS A 4 -26.64 -16.22 19.17
CA HIS A 4 -25.46 -16.49 18.33
C HIS A 4 -25.38 -15.66 17.04
N SER A 5 -26.51 -15.15 16.52
CA SER A 5 -26.51 -14.46 15.22
C SER A 5 -25.93 -13.04 15.28
N LYS A 6 -25.90 -12.41 16.46
CA LYS A 6 -25.34 -11.04 16.63
C LYS A 6 -23.82 -11.06 16.80
N LEU A 7 -23.25 -12.12 17.37
CA LEU A 7 -21.80 -12.25 17.54
C LEU A 7 -21.08 -12.42 16.19
N LEU A 8 -21.71 -13.12 15.24
CA LEU A 8 -21.15 -13.37 13.91
C LEU A 8 -20.97 -12.07 13.11
N LEU A 9 -21.90 -11.11 13.26
CA LEU A 9 -21.85 -9.83 12.54
C LEU A 9 -20.70 -8.93 13.02
N ILE A 10 -20.39 -8.97 14.31
CA ILE A 10 -19.31 -8.18 14.92
C ILE A 10 -17.92 -8.72 14.50
N LEU A 11 -17.81 -10.04 14.30
CA LEU A 11 -16.63 -10.69 13.73
C LEU A 11 -16.39 -10.29 12.27
N ILE A 12 -17.44 -10.15 11.45
CA ILE A 12 -17.28 -9.78 10.02
C ILE A 12 -16.82 -8.32 9.87
N ILE A 13 -17.30 -7.42 10.73
CA ILE A 13 -16.92 -5.99 10.70
C ILE A 13 -15.46 -5.81 11.14
N SER A 14 -14.96 -6.66 12.05
CA SER A 14 -13.57 -6.59 12.52
C SER A 14 -12.55 -7.16 11.52
N VAL A 15 -12.96 -7.99 10.54
CA VAL A 15 -12.08 -8.50 9.47
C VAL A 15 -11.84 -7.46 8.35
N SER A 16 -12.63 -6.39 8.28
CA SER A 16 -12.50 -5.38 7.22
C SER A 16 -11.55 -4.22 7.56
N CYS A 17 -10.97 -4.20 8.77
CA CYS A 17 -9.88 -3.29 9.11
C CYS A 17 -8.55 -3.80 8.54
N GLN A 18 -8.53 -4.17 7.26
CA GLN A 18 -7.27 -4.25 6.54
C GLN A 18 -6.72 -2.84 6.50
N ALA A 19 -5.64 -2.60 7.23
CA ALA A 19 -4.70 -1.53 6.95
C ALA A 19 -4.29 -1.65 5.48
N ARG A 20 -5.07 -1.02 4.59
CA ARG A 20 -4.86 -1.08 3.15
C ARG A 20 -3.49 -0.49 2.89
N ALA A 21 -2.56 -1.29 2.38
CA ALA A 21 -1.30 -0.77 1.86
C ALA A 21 -1.65 0.25 0.77
N ILE A 22 -1.51 1.54 1.09
CA ILE A 22 -1.84 2.62 0.16
C ILE A 22 -0.81 2.63 -0.97
N VAL A 23 0.47 2.52 -0.59
CA VAL A 23 1.59 2.45 -1.52
C VAL A 23 2.30 1.12 -1.34
N VAL A 24 2.44 0.38 -2.44
CA VAL A 24 3.22 -0.84 -2.50
C VAL A 24 4.43 -0.59 -3.40
N PHE A 25 5.62 -0.91 -2.91
CA PHE A 25 6.86 -0.88 -3.67
C PHE A 25 7.48 -2.28 -3.71
N THR A 26 7.53 -2.89 -4.88
CA THR A 26 8.12 -4.22 -5.06
C THR A 26 9.39 -4.15 -5.88
N TYR A 27 10.39 -4.97 -5.57
CA TYR A 27 11.65 -4.99 -6.32
C TYR A 27 12.17 -6.41 -6.51
N SER A 28 12.86 -6.69 -7.63
CA SER A 28 13.31 -8.07 -7.94
C SER A 28 14.56 -8.47 -7.18
N LYS A 29 15.49 -7.55 -7.03
CA LYS A 29 16.72 -7.75 -6.25
C LYS A 29 17.04 -6.48 -5.50
N LYS A 30 17.49 -6.62 -4.25
CA LYS A 30 18.00 -5.48 -3.50
C LYS A 30 19.13 -4.79 -4.25
N SER A 31 18.93 -3.52 -4.59
CA SER A 31 19.86 -2.68 -5.32
C SER A 31 19.92 -1.30 -4.70
N LYS A 32 21.05 -0.58 -4.88
CA LYS A 32 21.19 0.80 -4.41
C LYS A 32 20.09 1.71 -4.97
N ALA A 33 19.63 1.46 -6.19
CA ALA A 33 18.54 2.20 -6.81
C ALA A 33 17.19 1.93 -6.12
N ALA A 34 16.86 0.66 -5.84
CA ALA A 34 15.65 0.31 -5.12
C ALA A 34 15.63 0.90 -3.69
N ASP A 35 16.76 0.85 -3.00
CA ASP A 35 16.91 1.45 -1.66
C ASP A 35 16.75 2.98 -1.70
N PHE A 36 17.32 3.65 -2.71
CA PHE A 36 17.16 5.09 -2.91
C PHE A 36 15.69 5.48 -3.15
N ILE A 37 15.00 4.77 -4.03
CA ILE A 37 13.58 5.03 -4.33
C ILE A 37 12.72 4.82 -3.07
N LEU A 38 12.97 3.75 -2.32
CA LEU A 38 12.24 3.47 -1.09
C LEU A 38 12.49 4.56 -0.02
N ALA A 39 13.72 5.09 0.06
CA ALA A 39 14.03 6.21 0.94
C ALA A 39 13.27 7.49 0.53
N GLU A 40 13.23 7.82 -0.77
CA GLU A 40 12.47 8.96 -1.29
C GLU A 40 10.97 8.84 -1.03
N LEU A 41 10.40 7.64 -1.18
CA LEU A 41 8.99 7.39 -0.82
C LEU A 41 8.75 7.65 0.67
N ARG A 42 9.63 7.15 1.54
CA ARG A 42 9.50 7.33 3.00
C ARG A 42 9.70 8.77 3.47
N LYS A 43 10.41 9.61 2.72
CA LYS A 43 10.51 11.06 2.99
C LYS A 43 9.18 11.78 2.77
N ASN A 44 8.39 11.34 1.79
CA ASN A 44 7.19 12.02 1.34
C ASN A 44 5.89 11.37 1.86
N ILE A 45 5.95 10.11 2.28
CA ILE A 45 4.78 9.30 2.62
C ILE A 45 5.07 8.59 3.95
N PRO A 46 4.14 8.63 4.93
CA PRO A 46 4.29 7.92 6.18
C PRO A 46 4.62 6.43 5.96
N THR A 47 5.65 5.93 6.66
CA THR A 47 6.11 4.54 6.53
C THR A 47 5.00 3.52 6.78
N SER A 48 4.03 3.83 7.63
CA SER A 48 2.85 2.99 7.90
C SER A 48 1.94 2.75 6.69
N LEU A 49 2.06 3.59 5.65
CA LEU A 49 1.28 3.51 4.43
C LEU A 49 2.04 2.87 3.26
N ILE A 50 3.34 2.61 3.46
CA ILE A 50 4.22 1.99 2.47
C ILE A 50 4.45 0.53 2.83
N THR A 51 4.15 -0.37 1.91
CA THR A 51 4.59 -1.76 1.96
C THR A 51 5.70 -1.97 0.95
N SER A 52 6.85 -2.50 1.38
CA SER A 52 7.96 -2.84 0.49
C SER A 52 8.22 -4.35 0.48
N LYS A 53 8.34 -4.99 -0.69
CA LYS A 53 8.68 -6.42 -0.79
C LYS A 53 9.66 -6.75 -1.92
N GLU A 54 10.64 -7.60 -1.62
CA GLU A 54 11.49 -8.24 -2.63
C GLU A 54 10.79 -9.48 -3.21
N ARG A 55 10.86 -9.68 -4.53
CA ARG A 55 10.29 -10.87 -5.23
C ARG A 55 10.72 -10.95 -6.69
N ASP A 56 10.92 -12.16 -7.22
CA ASP A 56 11.42 -12.40 -8.58
C ASP A 56 10.57 -11.77 -9.70
N ASN A 57 9.25 -11.62 -9.50
CA ASN A 57 8.32 -10.95 -10.43
C ASN A 57 7.80 -9.65 -9.80
N ALA A 58 8.67 -8.65 -9.67
CA ALA A 58 8.34 -7.42 -8.97
C ALA A 58 7.15 -6.70 -9.64
N CYS A 59 7.06 -6.71 -10.97
CA CYS A 59 6.03 -5.96 -11.69
C CYS A 59 4.66 -6.66 -11.84
N ARG A 60 4.44 -7.81 -11.19
CA ARG A 60 3.15 -8.51 -11.24
C ARG A 60 2.03 -7.78 -10.47
N ASP A 61 0.86 -7.56 -11.07
CA ASP A 61 -0.28 -6.87 -10.44
C ASP A 61 -1.07 -7.76 -9.45
N ASP A 62 -0.41 -8.16 -8.36
CA ASP A 62 -1.03 -8.94 -7.27
C ASP A 62 -1.70 -8.03 -6.22
N TYR A 63 -1.26 -6.77 -6.13
CA TYR A 63 -1.72 -5.81 -5.13
C TYR A 63 -2.92 -4.99 -5.63
N LYS A 64 -3.98 -5.67 -6.08
CA LYS A 64 -5.16 -5.05 -6.71
C LYS A 64 -5.90 -4.04 -5.83
N GLN A 65 -5.76 -4.16 -4.51
CA GLN A 65 -6.36 -3.25 -3.54
C GLN A 65 -5.47 -2.05 -3.17
N SER A 66 -4.22 -2.02 -3.62
CA SER A 66 -3.34 -0.88 -3.41
C SER A 66 -3.78 0.32 -4.25
N ILE A 67 -3.53 1.51 -3.73
CA ILE A 67 -3.85 2.77 -4.42
C ILE A 67 -2.73 3.11 -5.41
N LEU A 68 -1.48 2.82 -5.03
CA LEU A 68 -0.30 2.94 -5.88
C LEU A 68 0.56 1.69 -5.73
N HIS A 69 0.89 1.03 -6.84
CA HIS A 69 1.85 -0.06 -6.90
C HIS A 69 2.99 0.34 -7.84
N LEU A 70 4.17 0.50 -7.28
CA LEU A 70 5.43 0.74 -7.97
C LEU A 70 6.26 -0.55 -7.98
N CYS A 71 6.90 -0.85 -9.09
CA CYS A 71 7.88 -1.93 -9.17
C CYS A 71 9.24 -1.46 -9.68
N PHE A 72 10.30 -2.16 -9.29
CA PHE A 72 11.66 -1.94 -9.77
C PHE A 72 12.35 -3.27 -10.11
N GLU A 73 12.69 -3.47 -11.40
CA GLU A 73 13.46 -4.63 -11.86
C GLU A 73 14.77 -4.20 -12.51
N SER A 74 14.68 -3.41 -13.58
CA SER A 74 15.81 -2.69 -14.19
C SER A 74 15.53 -1.19 -14.29
N GLU A 75 14.25 -0.82 -14.26
CA GLU A 75 13.73 0.54 -14.29
C GLU A 75 12.52 0.62 -13.36
N LEU A 76 12.20 1.83 -12.91
CA LEU A 76 11.01 2.09 -12.09
C LEU A 76 9.77 2.11 -12.98
N LYS A 77 8.76 1.28 -12.65
CA LYS A 77 7.47 1.25 -13.36
C LYS A 77 6.32 1.42 -12.39
N VAL A 78 5.24 2.01 -12.90
CA VAL A 78 3.94 2.07 -12.22
C VAL A 78 3.11 0.90 -12.71
N VAL A 79 2.84 -0.07 -11.83
CA VAL A 79 1.97 -1.22 -12.13
C VAL A 79 0.51 -0.81 -12.02
N ARG A 80 0.18 -0.02 -10.99
CA ARG A 80 -1.17 0.44 -10.70
C ARG A 80 -1.14 1.81 -10.06
N SER A 81 -2.08 2.66 -10.45
CA SER A 81 -2.31 3.96 -9.83
C SER A 81 -3.80 4.29 -9.89
N ASN A 82 -4.38 4.68 -8.76
CA ASN A 82 -5.69 5.32 -8.71
C ASN A 82 -5.50 6.80 -8.34
N PRO A 83 -5.36 7.69 -9.34
CA PRO A 83 -5.03 9.10 -9.11
C PRO A 83 -6.10 9.86 -8.33
N GLU A 84 -7.37 9.47 -8.43
CA GLU A 84 -8.46 10.11 -7.69
C GLU A 84 -8.37 9.83 -6.20
N VAL A 85 -8.05 8.58 -5.84
CA VAL A 85 -7.88 8.18 -4.44
C VAL A 85 -6.58 8.73 -3.89
N LEU A 86 -5.48 8.75 -4.66
CA LEU A 86 -4.21 9.38 -4.25
C LEU A 86 -4.42 10.85 -3.84
N LYS A 87 -5.10 11.65 -4.66
CA LYS A 87 -5.39 13.05 -4.34
C LYS A 87 -6.18 13.20 -3.04
N LYS A 88 -7.21 12.38 -2.83
CA LYS A 88 -8.02 12.41 -1.60
C LYS A 88 -7.23 11.96 -0.37
N SER A 89 -6.45 10.88 -0.49
CA SER A 89 -5.67 10.31 0.61
C SER A 89 -4.54 11.24 1.08
N PHE A 90 -3.84 11.93 0.18
CA PHE A 90 -2.75 12.84 0.57
C PHE A 90 -3.23 14.21 1.10
N VAL A 91 -4.38 14.71 0.63
CA VAL A 91 -4.96 15.95 1.16
C VAL A 91 -5.40 15.78 2.62
N VAL A 92 -5.92 14.60 2.99
CA VAL A 92 -6.28 14.28 4.38
C VAL A 92 -5.04 14.16 5.27
N LEU A 93 -3.93 13.62 4.76
CA LEU A 93 -2.68 13.50 5.51
C LEU A 93 -2.07 14.87 5.84
N LYS A 94 -2.10 15.84 4.91
CA LYS A 94 -1.63 17.22 5.20
C LYS A 94 -2.45 17.92 6.29
N LYS A 95 -3.73 17.59 6.45
CA LYS A 95 -4.60 18.22 7.46
C LYS A 95 -4.44 17.68 8.88
N LYS A 96 -3.81 16.51 9.06
CA LYS A 96 -3.56 15.91 10.38
C LYS A 96 -2.19 16.24 10.99
N THR A 97 -1.39 17.07 10.31
CA THR A 97 -0.04 17.47 10.75
C THR A 97 0.04 18.98 11.06
N LEU A 98 -1.09 19.58 11.47
CA LEU A 98 -1.17 20.92 12.05
C LEU A 98 -1.79 20.80 13.45
#